data_AF-A0A976IPY3-F1
#
_entry.id   AF-A0A976IPY3-F1
#
_cell.length_a   1.000
_cell.length_b   1.000
_cell.length_c   1.000
_cell.angle_alpha   90.00
_cell.angle_beta   90.00
_cell.angle_gamma   90.00
#
_symmetry.space_group_name_H-M   'P 1'
#
loop_
_entity.id
_entity.type
_entity.pdbx_description
1 polymer ?
#
loop_
_entity_poly.entity_id
_entity_poly.type
_entity_poly.pdbx_seq_one_letter_code
_entity_poly.pdbx_strand_id
1 'polypeptide(L)'
;RQLDSSITAKRPLDMYCYSVGYVEGGQLAATHYGNLMLLKQWGMRINPEIETVVGAQALQRYHDRILAKRLDLDYEIDGIVYKVNDIRLQRELGFVSRAPRWATAHKFPAQEELTTLLDVEFQVGRTGAITPVARLEPVFVGGVTVSNATLHNMDEVARMDVRKGDTVIVHRAGDVIPKVVKVVLERRPHQTMAVALPSQCPVCGSDIIKPEGEAVARCSGGLFCQAQVKEAIKHFASRKAMDIDGLGDKLVEQMVDQGLIAHVSDLFNLRAEQVAAMERMGEKSAANLIAALEKSKATTLPRFLFALGIREVGEATALNLANYFGNLDAIKQADAEALQQVPDVGPIVADHVATFFQQSHNLEIIDALIAAGVHWQEQAAIDRDALPLAGKTYVLTGTLSQMTRDEAKQYLLQLGAKVSGSVSKKSDAVVAGEKAGSKLAKAESLGVPVLDESAFIALLKDNGIEPA
;
A
#
# COMPACT_ATOMS: atom_id res chain seq x y z
N ARG A 1 -3.20 -19.59 16.53
CA ARG A 1 -1.74 -19.39 16.74
C ARG A 1 -1.44 -19.55 18.22
N GLN A 2 -1.48 -20.78 18.72
CA GLN A 2 -1.20 -21.11 20.13
C GLN A 2 0.24 -21.63 20.21
N LEU A 3 0.99 -21.23 21.24
CA LEU A 3 2.33 -21.80 21.50
C LEU A 3 2.21 -23.27 21.90
N ASP A 4 1.24 -23.58 22.75
CA ASP A 4 0.91 -24.95 23.13
C ASP A 4 -0.02 -25.60 22.09
N SER A 5 0.51 -26.60 21.39
CA SER A 5 -0.23 -27.36 20.38
C SER A 5 -1.38 -28.18 20.97
N SER A 6 -1.35 -28.51 22.26
CA SER A 6 -2.43 -29.25 22.94
C SER A 6 -3.73 -28.46 22.99
N ILE A 7 -3.65 -27.13 23.03
CA ILE A 7 -4.80 -26.24 22.93
C ILE A 7 -5.40 -26.30 21.53
N THR A 8 -4.53 -26.28 20.51
CA THR A 8 -4.95 -26.38 19.11
C THR A 8 -5.62 -27.73 18.82
N ALA A 9 -5.09 -28.82 19.37
CA ALA A 9 -5.64 -30.17 19.22
C ALA A 9 -7.06 -30.33 19.78
N LYS A 10 -7.47 -29.47 20.71
CA LYS A 10 -8.84 -29.44 21.27
C LYS A 10 -9.82 -28.62 20.44
N ARG A 11 -9.36 -27.96 19.36
CA ARG A 11 -10.21 -27.17 18.45
C ARG A 11 -10.54 -28.03 17.23
N PRO A 12 -11.79 -28.04 16.75
CA PRO A 12 -12.18 -28.78 15.54
C PRO A 12 -11.71 -28.02 14.29
N LEU A 13 -10.40 -27.94 14.09
CA LEU A 13 -9.81 -27.24 12.95
C LEU A 13 -9.71 -28.17 11.73
N ASP A 14 -10.07 -27.62 10.58
CA ASP A 14 -9.93 -28.28 9.28
C ASP A 14 -9.27 -27.35 8.25
N MET A 15 -8.80 -27.92 7.15
CA MET A 15 -8.08 -27.20 6.09
C MET A 15 -8.46 -27.73 4.71
N TYR A 16 -8.57 -26.82 3.73
CA TYR A 16 -8.61 -27.14 2.31
C TYR A 16 -7.42 -26.53 1.58
N CYS A 17 -6.71 -27.33 0.79
CA CYS A 17 -5.63 -26.86 -0.07
C CYS A 17 -6.18 -26.19 -1.34
N TYR A 18 -5.54 -25.10 -1.77
CA TYR A 18 -6.00 -24.32 -2.93
C TYR A 18 -4.90 -23.90 -3.92
N SER A 19 -3.62 -24.18 -3.66
CA SER A 19 -2.50 -23.88 -4.56
C SER A 19 -1.22 -24.59 -4.11
N VAL A 20 -0.22 -24.60 -4.98
CA VAL A 20 1.15 -25.02 -4.67
C VAL A 20 2.07 -23.80 -4.72
N GLY A 21 3.05 -23.75 -3.80
CA GLY A 21 4.08 -22.70 -3.76
C GLY A 21 5.39 -23.20 -4.39
N TYR A 22 6.34 -23.59 -3.56
CA TYR A 22 7.63 -24.14 -3.99
C TYR A 22 7.49 -25.60 -4.45
N VAL A 23 8.18 -25.95 -5.53
CA VAL A 23 8.22 -27.31 -6.10
C VAL A 23 9.63 -27.62 -6.56
N GLU A 24 10.18 -28.73 -6.09
CA GLU A 24 11.47 -29.27 -6.51
C GLU A 24 11.34 -30.77 -6.74
N GLY A 25 12.02 -31.31 -7.76
CA GLY A 25 12.13 -32.76 -7.97
C GLY A 25 10.85 -33.49 -8.42
N GLY A 26 9.82 -32.78 -8.90
CA GLY A 26 8.57 -33.38 -9.36
C GLY A 26 7.87 -32.59 -10.47
N GLN A 27 6.95 -33.24 -11.19
CA GLN A 27 6.14 -32.60 -12.23
C GLN A 27 4.71 -32.37 -11.75
N LEU A 28 4.28 -31.11 -11.84
CA LEU A 28 2.90 -30.70 -11.67
C LEU A 28 2.14 -30.82 -13.01
N ALA A 29 0.82 -30.88 -12.92
CA ALA A 29 -0.05 -30.81 -14.08
C ALA A 29 0.02 -29.43 -14.76
N ALA A 30 -0.30 -29.41 -16.06
CA ALA A 30 -0.38 -28.18 -16.85
C ALA A 30 -1.54 -27.25 -16.42
N THR A 31 -2.49 -27.75 -15.63
CA THR A 31 -3.65 -26.99 -15.16
C THR A 31 -3.70 -26.87 -13.64
N HIS A 32 -4.24 -25.75 -13.16
CA HIS A 32 -4.47 -25.50 -11.74
C HIS A 32 -5.39 -26.56 -11.13
N TYR A 33 -6.50 -26.89 -11.79
CA TYR A 33 -7.38 -27.96 -11.35
C TYR A 33 -6.67 -29.32 -11.29
N GLY A 34 -5.85 -29.65 -12.30
CA GLY A 34 -5.03 -30.85 -12.29
C GLY A 34 -4.09 -30.91 -11.09
N ASN A 35 -3.50 -29.78 -10.70
CA ASN A 35 -2.66 -29.70 -9.51
C ASN A 35 -3.45 -29.95 -8.21
N LEU A 36 -4.68 -29.42 -8.10
CA LEU A 36 -5.54 -29.72 -6.95
C LEU A 36 -5.92 -31.21 -6.89
N MET A 37 -6.16 -31.85 -8.04
CA MET A 37 -6.44 -33.29 -8.09
C MET A 37 -5.24 -34.15 -7.71
N LEU A 38 -4.02 -33.75 -8.11
CA LEU A 38 -2.79 -34.40 -7.65
C LEU A 38 -2.64 -34.28 -6.12
N LEU A 39 -2.87 -33.09 -5.55
CA LEU A 39 -2.86 -32.90 -4.09
C LEU A 39 -3.90 -33.79 -3.40
N LYS A 40 -5.10 -33.91 -3.97
CA LYS A 40 -6.15 -34.82 -3.48
C LYS A 40 -5.69 -36.27 -3.49
N GLN A 41 -5.03 -36.70 -4.58
CA GLN A 41 -4.48 -38.05 -4.70
C GLN A 41 -3.39 -38.32 -3.66
N TRP A 42 -2.60 -37.30 -3.28
CA TRP A 42 -1.60 -37.40 -2.21
C TRP A 42 -2.17 -37.31 -0.79
N GLY A 43 -3.50 -37.26 -0.64
CA GLY A 43 -4.18 -37.28 0.67
C GLY A 43 -4.48 -35.90 1.25
N MET A 44 -4.24 -34.81 0.50
CA MET A 44 -4.65 -33.48 0.92
C MET A 44 -6.16 -33.30 0.74
N ARG A 45 -6.78 -32.57 1.68
CA ARG A 45 -8.20 -32.21 1.55
C ARG A 45 -8.35 -31.07 0.55
N ILE A 46 -9.26 -31.24 -0.40
CA ILE A 46 -9.65 -30.23 -1.38
C ILE A 46 -11.12 -29.91 -1.18
N ASN A 47 -11.48 -28.65 -1.32
CA ASN A 47 -12.87 -28.21 -1.17
C ASN A 47 -13.77 -28.96 -2.17
N PRO A 48 -14.87 -29.59 -1.75
CA PRO A 48 -15.73 -30.39 -2.63
C PRO A 48 -16.50 -29.57 -3.66
N GLU A 49 -16.63 -28.25 -3.47
CA GLU A 49 -17.37 -27.36 -4.36
C GLU A 49 -16.54 -26.89 -5.57
N ILE A 50 -15.24 -27.23 -5.68
CA ILE A 50 -14.42 -26.75 -6.80
C ILE A 50 -14.95 -27.21 -8.16
N GLU A 51 -14.97 -26.31 -9.14
CA GLU A 51 -15.44 -26.61 -10.49
C GLU A 51 -14.62 -25.87 -11.54
N THR A 52 -14.37 -26.53 -12.68
CA THR A 52 -13.85 -25.86 -13.87
C THR A 52 -15.00 -25.38 -14.73
N VAL A 53 -15.07 -24.07 -14.95
CA VAL A 53 -16.10 -23.44 -15.79
C VAL A 53 -15.45 -22.60 -16.89
N VAL A 54 -16.18 -22.37 -17.99
CA VAL A 54 -15.67 -21.64 -19.16
C VAL A 54 -16.56 -20.44 -19.46
N GLY A 55 -15.94 -19.26 -19.54
CA GLY A 55 -16.60 -18.01 -19.89
C GLY A 55 -17.30 -17.31 -18.71
N ALA A 56 -17.49 -15.99 -18.85
CA ALA A 56 -18.00 -15.13 -17.78
C ALA A 56 -19.40 -15.55 -17.28
N GLN A 57 -20.29 -15.99 -18.18
CA GLN A 57 -21.62 -16.44 -17.78
C GLN A 57 -21.59 -17.69 -16.90
N ALA A 58 -20.65 -18.62 -17.16
CA ALA A 58 -20.52 -19.82 -16.35
C ALA A 58 -19.94 -19.50 -14.96
N LEU A 59 -18.99 -18.55 -14.89
CA LEU A 59 -18.50 -18.01 -13.62
C LEU A 59 -19.65 -17.40 -12.80
N GLN A 60 -20.51 -16.57 -13.43
CA GLN A 60 -21.66 -15.98 -12.75
C GLN A 60 -22.64 -17.04 -12.23
N ARG A 61 -22.99 -18.04 -13.06
CA ARG A 61 -23.87 -19.13 -12.62
C ARG A 61 -23.29 -19.92 -11.44
N TYR A 62 -21.99 -20.18 -11.45
CA TYR A 62 -21.31 -20.83 -10.33
C TYR A 62 -21.40 -19.98 -9.06
N HIS A 63 -21.13 -18.67 -9.16
CA HIS A 63 -21.25 -17.74 -8.04
C HIS A 63 -22.66 -17.74 -7.44
N ASP A 64 -23.70 -17.62 -8.27
CA ASP A 64 -25.08 -17.54 -7.80
C ASP A 64 -25.53 -18.85 -7.14
N ARG A 65 -25.06 -20.00 -7.67
CA ARG A 65 -25.30 -21.31 -7.06
C ARG A 65 -24.68 -21.44 -5.67
N ILE A 66 -23.41 -21.02 -5.51
CA ILE A 66 -22.76 -21.09 -4.19
C ILE A 66 -23.32 -20.04 -3.24
N LEU A 67 -23.70 -18.85 -3.72
CA LEU A 67 -24.38 -17.85 -2.90
C LEU A 67 -25.69 -18.39 -2.31
N ALA A 68 -26.49 -19.11 -3.11
CA ALA A 68 -27.72 -19.76 -2.64
C ALA A 68 -27.44 -20.87 -1.59
N LYS A 69 -26.34 -21.60 -1.74
CA LYS A 69 -25.92 -22.68 -0.82
C LYS A 69 -25.17 -22.17 0.42
N ARG A 70 -24.81 -20.88 0.48
CA ARG A 70 -23.87 -20.31 1.46
C ARG A 70 -24.23 -20.65 2.91
N LEU A 71 -25.51 -20.63 3.26
CA LEU A 71 -25.99 -20.89 4.63
C LEU A 71 -26.05 -22.38 4.98
N ASP A 72 -25.99 -23.26 3.97
CA ASP A 72 -26.06 -24.71 4.12
C ASP A 72 -24.67 -25.37 4.18
N LEU A 73 -23.59 -24.58 4.05
CA LEU A 73 -22.22 -25.07 4.16
C LEU A 73 -21.81 -25.20 5.62
N ASP A 74 -21.05 -26.27 5.94
CA ASP A 74 -20.48 -26.50 7.29
C ASP A 74 -19.37 -25.50 7.67
N TYR A 75 -19.13 -24.50 6.82
CA TYR A 75 -18.09 -23.50 6.97
C TYR A 75 -18.51 -22.18 6.33
N GLU A 76 -18.01 -21.08 6.88
CA GLU A 76 -18.27 -19.76 6.33
C GLU A 76 -17.43 -19.48 5.09
N ILE A 77 -18.02 -18.76 4.13
CA ILE A 77 -17.36 -18.24 2.95
C ILE A 77 -17.78 -16.79 2.70
N ASP A 78 -16.89 -16.01 2.12
CA ASP A 78 -17.09 -14.58 1.83
C ASP A 78 -17.10 -14.26 0.32
N GLY A 79 -17.01 -15.28 -0.53
CA GLY A 79 -17.07 -15.17 -1.99
C GLY A 79 -16.47 -16.37 -2.69
N ILE A 80 -16.23 -16.21 -3.99
CA ILE A 80 -15.59 -17.18 -4.87
C ILE A 80 -14.25 -16.63 -5.38
N VAL A 81 -13.23 -17.47 -5.49
CA VAL A 81 -11.99 -17.11 -6.16
C VAL A 81 -11.95 -17.75 -7.55
N TYR A 82 -11.93 -16.92 -8.59
CA TYR A 82 -11.69 -17.37 -9.96
C TYR A 82 -10.19 -17.35 -10.25
N LYS A 83 -9.70 -18.42 -10.89
CA LYS A 83 -8.30 -18.55 -11.27
C LYS A 83 -8.22 -19.03 -12.72
N VAL A 84 -7.35 -18.42 -13.51
CA VAL A 84 -7.02 -18.93 -14.85
C VAL A 84 -6.52 -20.37 -14.71
N ASN A 85 -7.13 -21.32 -15.40
CA ASN A 85 -6.83 -22.73 -15.17
C ASN A 85 -5.50 -23.18 -15.80
N ASP A 86 -5.04 -22.55 -16.89
CA ASP A 86 -3.76 -22.85 -17.54
C ASP A 86 -2.58 -22.24 -16.75
N ILE A 87 -1.64 -23.08 -16.29
CA ILE A 87 -0.47 -22.65 -15.50
C ILE A 87 0.51 -21.81 -16.33
N ARG A 88 0.60 -22.03 -17.64
CA ARG A 88 1.45 -21.21 -18.52
C ARG A 88 0.95 -19.76 -18.53
N LEU A 89 -0.36 -19.57 -18.68
CA LEU A 89 -0.97 -18.24 -18.64
C LEU A 89 -0.83 -17.57 -17.27
N GLN A 90 -0.87 -18.32 -16.17
CA GLN A 90 -0.60 -17.73 -14.85
C GLN A 90 0.82 -17.15 -14.75
N ARG A 91 1.83 -17.84 -15.30
CA ARG A 91 3.21 -17.37 -15.32
C ARG A 91 3.37 -16.11 -16.16
N GLU A 92 2.75 -16.09 -17.34
CA GLU A 92 2.76 -14.96 -18.27
C GLU A 92 2.06 -13.72 -17.67
N LEU A 93 0.90 -13.91 -17.03
CA LEU A 93 0.16 -12.82 -16.39
C LEU A 93 0.90 -12.24 -15.18
N GLY A 94 1.60 -13.07 -14.41
CA GLY A 94 2.44 -12.63 -13.29
C GLY A 94 1.65 -12.01 -12.13
N PHE A 95 2.30 -11.07 -11.43
CA PHE A 95 1.82 -10.46 -10.19
C PHE A 95 1.95 -8.93 -10.25
N VAL A 96 1.01 -8.24 -9.60
CA VAL A 96 1.23 -6.87 -9.11
C VAL A 96 1.78 -6.94 -7.68
N SER A 97 2.17 -5.80 -7.09
CA SER A 97 2.85 -5.73 -5.79
C SER A 97 2.20 -6.52 -4.64
N ARG A 98 0.87 -6.74 -4.67
CA ARG A 98 0.12 -7.41 -3.59
C ARG A 98 -0.78 -8.57 -4.04
N ALA A 99 -0.89 -8.84 -5.35
CA ALA A 99 -1.86 -9.81 -5.86
C ALA A 99 -1.46 -10.39 -7.23
N PRO A 100 -1.86 -11.64 -7.55
CA PRO A 100 -1.72 -12.20 -8.90
C PRO A 100 -2.64 -11.49 -9.91
N ARG A 101 -2.21 -11.38 -11.16
CA ARG A 101 -3.05 -10.86 -12.27
C ARG A 101 -3.99 -11.93 -12.85
N TRP A 102 -3.75 -13.19 -12.53
CA TRP A 102 -4.47 -14.36 -13.06
C TRP A 102 -5.55 -14.91 -12.14
N ALA A 103 -5.81 -14.25 -11.00
CA ALA A 103 -6.89 -14.63 -10.09
C ALA A 103 -7.63 -13.41 -9.55
N THR A 104 -8.92 -13.58 -9.27
CA THR A 104 -9.74 -12.55 -8.65
C THR A 104 -10.72 -13.15 -7.66
N ALA A 105 -10.98 -12.44 -6.56
CA ALA A 105 -11.98 -12.80 -5.58
C ALA A 105 -13.30 -12.06 -5.89
N HIS A 106 -14.30 -12.79 -6.34
CA HIS A 106 -15.67 -12.30 -6.49
C HIS A 106 -16.41 -12.47 -5.16
N LYS A 107 -16.39 -11.41 -4.35
CA LYS A 107 -17.01 -11.39 -3.02
C LYS A 107 -18.53 -11.40 -3.13
N PHE A 108 -19.19 -12.11 -2.20
CA PHE A 108 -20.63 -12.02 -2.07
C PHE A 108 -21.05 -10.60 -1.65
N PRO A 109 -22.31 -10.21 -1.90
CA PRO A 109 -22.87 -9.01 -1.31
C PRO A 109 -22.58 -9.00 0.18
N ALA A 110 -21.97 -7.92 0.65
CA ALA A 110 -21.62 -7.80 2.05
C ALA A 110 -22.91 -7.74 2.89
N GLN A 111 -22.81 -8.16 4.14
CA GLN A 111 -23.91 -8.00 5.07
C GLN A 111 -24.00 -6.53 5.47
N GLU A 112 -25.21 -6.00 5.39
CA GLU A 112 -25.55 -4.64 5.79
C GLU A 112 -26.51 -4.72 6.95
N GLU A 113 -26.23 -3.95 8.00
CA GLU A 113 -27.10 -3.87 9.17
C GLU A 113 -27.37 -2.42 9.52
N LEU A 114 -28.54 -2.20 10.11
CA LEU A 114 -28.93 -0.89 10.62
C LEU A 114 -28.44 -0.73 12.05
N THR A 115 -27.90 0.45 12.37
CA THR A 115 -27.59 0.82 13.75
C THR A 115 -27.69 2.34 13.94
N THR A 116 -27.67 2.77 15.19
CA THR A 116 -27.71 4.19 15.58
C THR A 116 -26.30 4.77 15.57
N LEU A 117 -26.13 5.94 14.94
CA LEU A 117 -24.92 6.75 15.04
C LEU A 117 -24.92 7.52 16.37
N LEU A 118 -24.11 7.09 17.33
CA LEU A 118 -24.02 7.70 18.64
C LEU A 118 -23.17 8.97 18.63
N ASP A 119 -22.06 8.99 17.89
CA ASP A 119 -21.22 10.17 17.76
C ASP A 119 -20.32 10.11 16.52
N VAL A 120 -19.68 11.23 16.19
CA VAL A 120 -18.57 11.26 15.24
C VAL A 120 -17.35 11.85 15.90
N GLU A 121 -16.29 11.04 15.96
CA GLU A 121 -14.98 11.46 16.47
C GLU A 121 -14.01 11.70 15.32
N PHE A 122 -13.01 12.54 15.57
CA PHE A 122 -11.98 12.88 14.59
C PHE A 122 -10.64 12.33 15.02
N GLN A 123 -10.15 11.34 14.27
CA GLN A 123 -8.83 10.77 14.49
C GLN A 123 -7.79 11.53 13.68
N VAL A 124 -6.61 11.72 14.26
CA VAL A 124 -5.47 12.38 13.61
C VAL A 124 -4.48 11.30 13.20
N GLY A 125 -4.33 11.08 11.89
CA GLY A 125 -3.37 10.13 11.36
C GLY A 125 -1.93 10.67 11.34
N ARG A 126 -0.98 9.80 10.96
CA ARG A 126 0.45 10.12 10.85
C ARG A 126 0.76 11.41 10.12
N THR A 127 0.15 11.63 8.96
CA THR A 127 0.40 12.80 8.10
C THR A 127 -0.52 13.99 8.44
N GLY A 128 -1.08 13.99 9.65
CA GLY A 128 -2.04 14.99 10.13
C GLY A 128 -3.45 14.81 9.60
N ALA A 129 -3.72 13.82 8.74
CA ALA A 129 -5.04 13.55 8.18
C ALA A 129 -6.11 13.45 9.28
N ILE A 130 -7.16 14.25 9.16
CA ILE A 130 -8.30 14.28 10.08
C ILE A 130 -9.38 13.35 9.52
N THR A 131 -9.49 12.16 10.10
CA THR A 131 -10.43 11.13 9.64
C THR A 131 -11.65 11.08 10.56
N PRO A 132 -12.87 11.35 10.04
CA PRO A 132 -14.09 11.17 10.80
C PRO A 132 -14.39 9.67 11.00
N VAL A 133 -14.69 9.29 12.22
CA VAL A 133 -15.01 7.92 12.64
C VAL A 133 -16.35 7.93 13.36
N ALA A 134 -17.29 7.15 12.85
CA ALA A 134 -18.59 6.95 13.45
C ALA A 134 -18.46 6.06 14.70
N ARG A 135 -18.98 6.54 15.83
CA ARG A 135 -19.27 5.73 17.02
C ARG A 135 -20.70 5.23 16.91
N LEU A 136 -20.87 3.91 16.95
CA LEU A 136 -22.13 3.26 16.65
C LEU A 136 -22.65 2.55 17.89
N GLU A 137 -23.98 2.45 17.97
CA GLU A 137 -24.60 1.47 18.85
C GLU A 137 -24.14 0.06 18.40
N PRO A 138 -23.63 -0.79 19.31
CA PRO A 138 -23.04 -2.06 18.93
C PRO A 138 -24.02 -2.92 18.12
N VAL A 139 -23.61 -3.32 16.91
CA VAL A 139 -24.43 -4.11 15.99
C VAL A 139 -23.62 -5.29 15.45
N PHE A 140 -24.25 -6.46 15.34
CA PHE A 140 -23.59 -7.66 14.83
C PHE A 140 -23.68 -7.72 13.30
N VAL A 141 -22.54 -7.59 12.60
CA VAL A 141 -22.48 -7.55 11.13
C VAL A 141 -21.34 -8.42 10.62
N GLY A 142 -21.63 -9.39 9.74
CA GLY A 142 -20.59 -10.22 9.14
C GLY A 142 -19.79 -11.04 10.15
N GLY A 143 -20.43 -11.56 11.20
CA GLY A 143 -19.77 -12.43 12.18
C GLY A 143 -19.07 -11.72 13.36
N VAL A 144 -19.07 -10.38 13.40
CA VAL A 144 -18.48 -9.61 14.52
C VAL A 144 -19.40 -8.49 15.00
N THR A 145 -19.22 -8.07 16.25
CA THR A 145 -19.86 -6.86 16.76
C THR A 145 -19.07 -5.62 16.32
N VAL A 146 -19.73 -4.73 15.59
CA VAL A 146 -19.19 -3.46 15.12
C VAL A 146 -19.73 -2.34 16.01
N SER A 147 -18.82 -1.58 16.62
CA SER A 147 -19.14 -0.36 17.37
C SER A 147 -18.52 0.89 16.75
N ASN A 148 -17.70 0.73 15.70
CA ASN A 148 -16.99 1.82 15.05
C ASN A 148 -16.96 1.58 13.54
N ALA A 149 -17.15 2.64 12.76
CA ALA A 149 -17.05 2.57 11.31
C ALA A 149 -16.38 3.83 10.74
N THR A 150 -15.64 3.68 9.65
CA THR A 150 -15.05 4.84 8.96
C THR A 150 -16.13 5.62 8.21
N LEU A 151 -16.00 6.96 8.23
CA LEU A 151 -16.74 7.87 7.36
C LEU A 151 -15.88 8.40 6.21
N HIS A 152 -14.68 7.84 6.03
CA HIS A 152 -13.67 8.20 5.04
C HIS A 152 -13.11 9.63 5.17
N ASN A 153 -13.91 10.65 4.88
CA ASN A 153 -13.52 12.06 4.91
C ASN A 153 -14.77 12.96 5.05
N MET A 154 -14.57 14.27 5.20
CA MET A 154 -15.70 15.19 5.36
C MET A 154 -16.54 15.40 4.11
N ASP A 155 -16.01 15.13 2.92
CA ASP A 155 -16.78 15.21 1.68
C ASP A 155 -17.81 14.08 1.62
N GLU A 156 -17.46 12.88 2.08
CA GLU A 156 -18.40 11.76 2.23
C GLU A 156 -19.42 11.99 3.35
N VAL A 157 -19.00 12.57 4.47
CA VAL A 157 -19.92 13.00 5.56
C VAL A 157 -20.96 13.98 5.03
N ALA A 158 -20.53 14.97 4.25
CA ALA A 158 -21.43 15.96 3.63
C ALA A 158 -22.32 15.34 2.55
N ARG A 159 -21.77 14.46 1.69
CA ARG A 159 -22.52 13.76 0.64
C ARG A 159 -23.65 12.90 1.21
N MET A 160 -23.41 12.25 2.35
CA MET A 160 -24.40 11.43 3.04
C MET A 160 -25.29 12.23 4.00
N ASP A 161 -25.01 13.51 4.24
CA ASP A 161 -25.63 14.36 5.27
C ASP A 161 -25.69 13.65 6.63
N VAL A 162 -24.56 13.11 7.08
CA VAL A 162 -24.50 12.34 8.34
C VAL A 162 -24.69 13.26 9.56
N ARG A 163 -25.58 12.86 10.47
CA ARG A 163 -25.87 13.59 11.70
C ARG A 163 -25.89 12.68 12.92
N LYS A 164 -25.41 13.19 14.05
CA LYS A 164 -25.48 12.48 15.33
C LYS A 164 -26.92 12.08 15.64
N GLY A 165 -27.13 10.83 16.02
CA GLY A 165 -28.45 10.22 16.26
C GLY A 165 -29.10 9.57 15.04
N ASP A 166 -28.54 9.72 13.83
CA ASP A 166 -29.09 9.07 12.64
C ASP A 166 -29.08 7.55 12.74
N THR A 167 -30.10 6.91 12.15
CA THR A 167 -30.00 5.48 11.79
C THR A 167 -29.15 5.36 10.53
N VAL A 168 -28.07 4.59 10.58
CA VAL A 168 -27.12 4.40 9.48
C VAL A 168 -27.05 2.94 9.06
N ILE A 169 -26.71 2.72 7.79
CA ILE A 169 -26.40 1.39 7.26
C ILE A 169 -24.90 1.17 7.36
N VAL A 170 -24.52 0.17 8.13
CA VAL A 170 -23.13 -0.24 8.32
C VAL A 170 -22.87 -1.47 7.48
N HIS A 171 -21.76 -1.41 6.76
CA HIS A 171 -21.36 -2.43 5.81
C HIS A 171 -20.00 -2.97 6.20
N ARG A 172 -19.89 -4.31 6.24
CA ARG A 172 -18.63 -5.01 6.45
C ARG A 172 -18.47 -6.11 5.41
N ALA A 173 -17.43 -5.99 4.58
CA ALA A 173 -17.06 -7.01 3.61
C ALA A 173 -15.85 -7.81 4.11
N GLY A 174 -16.05 -9.08 4.47
CA GLY A 174 -14.99 -9.96 5.00
C GLY A 174 -14.35 -9.42 6.28
N ASP A 175 -13.03 -9.58 6.41
CA ASP A 175 -12.23 -9.10 7.55
C ASP A 175 -11.80 -7.61 7.45
N VAL A 176 -12.48 -6.82 6.64
CA VAL A 176 -12.13 -5.40 6.37
C VAL A 176 -12.79 -4.45 7.38
N ILE A 177 -12.21 -3.24 7.50
CA ILE A 177 -12.70 -2.11 8.31
C ILE A 177 -14.17 -1.81 7.95
N PRO A 178 -15.10 -1.82 8.93
CA PRO A 178 -16.50 -1.45 8.71
C PRO A 178 -16.63 0.01 8.24
N LYS A 179 -17.59 0.28 7.36
CA LYS A 179 -17.89 1.62 6.85
C LYS A 179 -19.37 1.93 6.91
N VAL A 180 -19.71 3.20 7.07
CA VAL A 180 -21.09 3.68 6.88
C VAL A 180 -21.34 3.89 5.40
N VAL A 181 -22.43 3.33 4.87
CA VAL A 181 -22.77 3.41 3.44
C VAL A 181 -23.74 4.55 3.15
N LYS A 182 -24.76 4.70 4.00
CA LYS A 182 -25.78 5.74 3.89
C LYS A 182 -26.52 5.94 5.21
N VAL A 183 -27.16 7.09 5.33
CA VAL A 183 -28.16 7.39 6.36
C VAL A 183 -29.53 6.91 5.89
N VAL A 184 -30.34 6.38 6.82
CA VAL A 184 -31.77 6.09 6.61
C VAL A 184 -32.56 7.35 6.96
N LEU A 185 -32.73 8.25 5.98
CA LEU A 185 -33.31 9.58 6.19
C LEU A 185 -34.74 9.53 6.71
N GLU A 186 -35.50 8.51 6.37
CA GLU A 186 -36.89 8.31 6.82
C GLU A 186 -36.99 8.05 8.33
N ARG A 187 -35.89 7.65 8.97
CA ARG A 187 -35.80 7.38 10.42
C ARG A 187 -35.06 8.47 11.18
N ARG A 188 -34.74 9.59 10.54
CA ARG A 188 -34.00 10.68 11.18
C ARG A 188 -34.78 11.26 12.36
N PRO A 189 -34.21 11.29 13.57
CA PRO A 189 -34.83 11.95 14.70
C PRO A 189 -35.06 13.44 14.45
N HIS A 190 -36.04 14.03 15.14
CA HIS A 190 -36.19 15.49 15.16
C HIS A 190 -34.99 16.13 15.88
N GLN A 191 -34.54 17.29 15.39
CA GLN A 191 -33.43 18.09 15.99
C GLN A 191 -32.02 17.47 15.93
N THR A 192 -31.64 16.87 14.80
CA THR A 192 -30.25 16.42 14.57
C THR A 192 -29.35 17.53 14.02
N MET A 193 -28.10 17.61 14.48
CA MET A 193 -27.09 18.55 13.99
C MET A 193 -26.15 17.89 12.97
N ALA A 194 -25.82 18.63 11.91
CA ALA A 194 -24.82 18.20 10.93
C ALA A 194 -23.44 18.09 11.59
N VAL A 195 -22.68 17.08 11.19
CA VAL A 195 -21.30 16.90 11.63
C VAL A 195 -20.43 17.95 10.95
N ALA A 196 -19.74 18.77 11.74
CA ALA A 196 -18.83 19.79 11.25
C ALA A 196 -17.37 19.36 11.43
N LEU A 197 -16.52 19.73 10.48
CA LEU A 197 -15.08 19.58 10.63
C LEU A 197 -14.61 20.54 11.74
N PRO A 198 -13.83 20.08 12.73
CA PRO A 198 -13.28 20.97 13.74
C PRO A 198 -12.28 21.96 13.11
N SER A 199 -12.27 23.20 13.60
CA SER A 199 -11.30 24.22 13.16
C SER A 199 -9.91 23.99 13.76
N GLN A 200 -9.84 23.28 14.90
CA GLN A 200 -8.62 22.99 15.64
C GLN A 200 -8.47 21.49 15.85
N CYS A 201 -7.22 21.02 15.81
CA CYS A 201 -6.85 19.63 16.05
C CYS A 201 -7.31 19.19 17.45
N PRO A 202 -8.09 18.10 17.57
CA PRO A 202 -8.58 17.63 18.87
C PRO A 202 -7.47 17.10 19.79
N VAL A 203 -6.25 16.94 19.28
CA VAL A 203 -5.11 16.44 20.04
C VAL A 203 -4.16 17.56 20.46
N CYS A 204 -3.74 18.43 19.53
CA CYS A 204 -2.73 19.46 19.80
C CYS A 204 -3.24 20.91 19.71
N GLY A 205 -4.51 21.12 19.37
CA GLY A 205 -5.10 22.47 19.25
C GLY A 205 -4.65 23.29 18.03
N SER A 206 -3.69 22.82 17.24
CA SER A 206 -3.25 23.50 16.02
C SER A 206 -4.35 23.56 14.96
N ASP A 207 -4.28 24.54 14.07
CA ASP A 207 -5.28 24.72 13.03
C ASP A 207 -5.43 23.50 12.12
N ILE A 208 -6.68 23.20 11.74
CA ILE A 208 -6.99 22.21 10.70
C ILE A 208 -7.12 22.94 9.37
N ILE A 209 -6.32 22.53 8.40
CA ILE A 209 -6.25 23.10 7.06
C ILE A 209 -6.71 22.06 6.05
N LYS A 210 -7.59 22.44 5.13
CA LYS A 210 -7.94 21.64 3.94
C LYS A 210 -7.29 22.32 2.73
N PRO A 211 -6.16 21.81 2.21
CA PRO A 211 -5.52 22.38 1.04
C PRO A 211 -6.46 22.38 -0.16
N GLU A 212 -6.33 23.38 -1.03
CA GLU A 212 -7.13 23.48 -2.24
C GLU A 212 -6.91 22.26 -3.14
N GLY A 213 -8.00 21.67 -3.65
CA GLY A 213 -7.95 20.46 -4.49
C GLY A 213 -7.81 19.14 -3.73
N GLU A 214 -7.65 19.15 -2.41
CA GLU A 214 -7.56 17.93 -1.59
C GLU A 214 -8.86 17.61 -0.84
N ALA A 215 -9.28 16.35 -0.84
CA ALA A 215 -10.47 15.90 -0.09
C ALA A 215 -10.23 15.84 1.44
N VAL A 216 -8.98 15.68 1.87
CA VAL A 216 -8.62 15.40 3.26
C VAL A 216 -8.17 16.68 3.97
N ALA A 217 -8.80 16.99 5.10
CA ALA A 217 -8.33 18.05 6.00
C ALA A 217 -7.21 17.53 6.92
N ARG A 218 -6.29 18.40 7.32
CA ARG A 218 -5.09 18.02 8.08
C ARG A 218 -4.77 18.96 9.22
N CYS A 219 -4.31 18.39 10.32
CA CYS A 219 -3.66 19.11 11.41
C CYS A 219 -2.34 19.73 10.93
N SER A 220 -2.21 21.06 11.05
CA SER A 220 -0.99 21.80 10.73
C SER A 220 0.14 21.62 11.75
N GLY A 221 -0.15 21.02 12.91
CA GLY A 221 0.78 20.90 14.02
C GLY A 221 2.04 20.07 13.77
N GLY A 222 2.13 19.29 12.68
CA GLY A 222 3.33 18.50 12.34
C GLY A 222 3.95 17.77 13.54
N LEU A 223 5.23 18.05 13.82
CA LEU A 223 5.98 17.49 14.96
C LEU A 223 5.46 17.90 16.34
N PHE A 224 4.76 19.03 16.46
CA PHE A 224 4.13 19.45 17.71
C PHE A 224 2.90 18.58 18.03
N CYS A 225 2.29 17.94 17.03
CA CYS A 225 1.14 17.09 17.25
C CYS A 225 1.56 15.70 17.74
N GLN A 226 1.31 15.42 19.03
CA GLN A 226 1.62 14.12 19.63
C GLN A 226 0.95 12.93 18.91
N ALA A 227 -0.24 13.12 18.31
CA ALA A 227 -0.86 12.06 17.51
C ALA A 227 -0.05 11.75 16.25
N GLN A 228 0.45 12.78 15.55
CA GLN A 228 1.31 12.58 14.38
C GLN A 228 2.61 11.88 14.78
N VAL A 229 3.21 12.28 15.91
CA VAL A 229 4.42 11.63 16.47
C VAL A 229 4.17 10.16 16.78
N LYS A 230 3.10 9.84 17.53
CA LYS A 230 2.74 8.45 17.88
C LYS A 230 2.53 7.60 16.63
N GLU A 231 1.75 8.09 15.67
CA GLU A 231 1.47 7.35 14.44
C GLU A 231 2.70 7.25 13.50
N ALA A 232 3.60 8.24 13.53
CA ALA A 232 4.89 8.17 12.83
C ALA A 232 5.78 7.08 13.42
N ILE A 233 5.89 7.01 14.74
CA ILE A 233 6.67 5.98 15.45
C ILE A 233 6.08 4.58 15.23
N LYS A 234 4.75 4.43 15.33
CA LYS A 234 4.06 3.15 15.03
C LYS A 234 4.34 2.71 13.59
N HIS A 235 4.26 3.63 12.63
CA HIS A 235 4.59 3.33 11.23
C HIS A 235 6.05 2.93 11.04
N PHE A 236 6.98 3.68 11.64
CA PHE A 236 8.41 3.41 11.58
C PHE A 236 8.74 2.01 12.11
N ALA A 237 8.10 1.60 13.21
CA ALA A 237 8.27 0.28 13.82
C ALA A 237 7.54 -0.87 13.10
N SER A 238 6.62 -0.56 12.18
CA SER A 238 5.80 -1.57 11.52
C SER A 238 6.63 -2.60 10.75
N ARG A 239 6.06 -3.80 10.57
CA ARG A 239 6.71 -4.95 9.90
C ARG A 239 7.30 -4.63 8.52
N LYS A 240 6.66 -3.74 7.77
CA LYS A 240 7.07 -3.35 6.42
C LYS A 240 8.12 -2.23 6.41
N ALA A 241 8.27 -1.52 7.54
CA ALA A 241 9.23 -0.44 7.76
C ALA A 241 10.50 -0.96 8.45
N MET A 242 10.72 -0.70 9.74
CA MET A 242 11.90 -1.17 10.47
C MET A 242 11.70 -2.52 11.18
N ASP A 243 10.47 -3.04 11.24
CA ASP A 243 10.15 -4.35 11.85
C ASP A 243 10.68 -4.51 13.28
N ILE A 244 10.28 -3.57 14.15
CA ILE A 244 10.70 -3.55 15.55
C ILE A 244 9.74 -4.40 16.37
N ASP A 245 10.06 -5.68 16.48
CA ASP A 245 9.30 -6.63 17.30
C ASP A 245 9.20 -6.16 18.77
N GLY A 246 7.99 -6.18 19.32
CA GLY A 246 7.72 -5.79 20.70
C GLY A 246 7.37 -4.32 20.91
N LEU A 247 7.54 -3.45 19.91
CA LEU A 247 7.06 -2.05 19.97
C LEU A 247 5.61 -1.95 19.52
N GLY A 248 4.67 -2.31 20.41
CA GLY A 248 3.23 -2.21 20.13
C GLY A 248 2.64 -0.80 20.32
N ASP A 249 1.48 -0.54 19.73
CA ASP A 249 0.79 0.76 19.76
C ASP A 249 0.65 1.36 21.16
N LYS A 250 0.29 0.52 22.14
CA LYS A 250 0.11 0.95 23.55
C LYS A 250 1.42 1.39 24.19
N LEU A 251 2.52 0.72 23.84
CA LEU A 251 3.83 1.07 24.38
C LEU A 251 4.31 2.40 23.77
N VAL A 252 4.12 2.60 22.46
CA VAL A 252 4.41 3.88 21.80
C VAL A 252 3.60 5.01 22.42
N GLU A 253 2.29 4.80 22.64
CA GLU A 253 1.42 5.76 23.31
C GLU A 253 2.00 6.17 24.67
N GLN A 254 2.31 5.20 25.53
CA GLN A 254 2.88 5.46 26.85
C GLN A 254 4.24 6.17 26.78
N MET A 255 5.14 5.77 25.88
CA MET A 255 6.47 6.38 25.75
C MET A 255 6.37 7.86 25.35
N VAL A 256 5.47 8.18 24.40
CA VAL A 256 5.26 9.57 23.98
C VAL A 256 4.52 10.38 25.05
N ASP A 257 3.50 9.80 25.69
CA ASP A 257 2.72 10.48 26.74
C ASP A 257 3.57 10.82 27.98
N GLN A 258 4.55 9.97 28.30
CA GLN A 258 5.50 10.20 29.39
C GLN A 258 6.70 11.06 28.97
N GLY A 259 6.78 11.49 27.71
CA GLY A 259 7.89 12.28 27.18
C GLY A 259 9.21 11.52 27.10
N LEU A 260 9.18 10.18 27.09
CA LEU A 260 10.36 9.35 26.96
C LEU A 260 10.93 9.39 25.53
N ILE A 261 10.05 9.53 24.54
CA ILE A 261 10.42 9.72 23.13
C ILE A 261 9.56 10.84 22.52
N ALA A 262 10.18 11.68 21.68
CA ALA A 262 9.54 12.77 20.95
C ALA A 262 9.60 12.57 19.43
N HIS A 263 10.55 11.78 18.94
CA HIS A 263 10.67 11.41 17.53
C HIS A 263 11.30 10.03 17.35
N VAL A 264 11.28 9.51 16.12
CA VAL A 264 11.72 8.14 15.79
C VAL A 264 13.17 7.83 16.16
N SER A 265 14.07 8.81 16.13
CA SER A 265 15.47 8.62 16.52
C SER A 265 15.67 8.37 18.02
N ASP A 266 14.73 8.81 18.88
CA ASP A 266 14.84 8.60 20.33
C ASP A 266 14.71 7.14 20.72
N LEU A 267 14.05 6.32 19.87
CA LEU A 267 13.93 4.89 20.06
C LEU A 267 15.28 4.22 20.30
N PHE A 268 16.31 4.67 19.59
CA PHE A 268 17.66 4.08 19.66
C PHE A 268 18.49 4.61 20.83
N ASN A 269 17.96 5.56 21.60
CA ASN A 269 18.56 6.07 22.84
C ASN A 269 17.91 5.48 24.10
N LEU A 270 16.87 4.66 23.94
CA LEU A 270 16.16 4.02 25.05
C LEU A 270 17.07 3.06 25.80
N ARG A 271 17.02 3.12 27.14
CA ARG A 271 17.69 2.15 28.02
C ARG A 271 16.70 1.13 28.56
N ALA A 272 17.17 -0.11 28.74
CA ALA A 272 16.33 -1.22 29.18
C ALA A 272 15.64 -0.92 30.53
N GLU A 273 16.31 -0.21 31.44
CA GLU A 273 15.77 0.14 32.75
C GLU A 273 14.59 1.11 32.66
N GLN A 274 14.64 2.06 31.71
CA GLN A 274 13.55 3.02 31.48
C GLN A 274 12.31 2.29 30.95
N VAL A 275 12.51 1.36 30.02
CA VAL A 275 11.42 0.56 29.45
C VAL A 275 10.86 -0.43 30.46
N ALA A 276 11.71 -1.04 31.30
CA ALA A 276 11.27 -2.00 32.32
C ALA A 276 10.40 -1.37 33.41
N ALA A 277 10.54 -0.06 33.65
CA ALA A 277 9.72 0.68 34.60
C ALA A 277 8.30 1.01 34.09
N MET A 278 8.01 0.73 32.81
CA MET A 278 6.71 1.04 32.20
C MET A 278 5.63 0.02 32.56
N GLU A 279 4.37 0.46 32.51
CA GLU A 279 3.23 -0.42 32.79
C GLU A 279 3.21 -1.61 31.82
N ARG A 280 3.07 -2.84 32.36
CA ARG A 280 3.07 -4.11 31.61
C ARG A 280 4.39 -4.45 30.92
N MET A 281 5.48 -3.76 31.26
CA MET A 281 6.84 -4.15 30.92
C MET A 281 7.53 -4.77 32.13
N GLY A 282 8.45 -5.70 31.87
CA GLY A 282 9.37 -6.25 32.86
C GLY A 282 10.75 -6.36 32.24
N GLU A 283 11.76 -6.68 33.04
CA GLU A 283 13.17 -6.69 32.61
C GLU A 283 13.40 -7.49 31.32
N LYS A 284 12.78 -8.67 31.21
CA LYS A 284 12.90 -9.52 30.03
C LYS A 284 12.25 -8.91 28.79
N SER A 285 11.06 -8.31 28.90
CA SER A 285 10.38 -7.71 27.74
C SER A 285 11.09 -6.43 27.30
N ALA A 286 11.61 -5.66 28.25
CA ALA A 286 12.44 -4.49 27.97
C ALA A 286 13.74 -4.88 27.24
N ALA A 287 14.48 -5.87 27.76
CA ALA A 287 15.68 -6.36 27.09
C ALA A 287 15.41 -6.89 25.68
N ASN A 288 14.29 -7.60 25.48
CA ASN A 288 13.87 -8.05 24.15
C ASN A 288 13.59 -6.88 23.20
N LEU A 289 12.94 -5.81 23.68
CA LEU A 289 12.68 -4.62 22.87
C LEU A 289 13.98 -3.90 22.48
N ILE A 290 14.90 -3.71 23.43
CA ILE A 290 16.22 -3.10 23.14
C ILE A 290 16.99 -3.95 22.11
N ALA A 291 16.95 -5.28 22.24
CA ALA A 291 17.56 -6.17 21.27
C ALA A 291 16.88 -6.09 19.88
N ALA A 292 15.55 -5.94 19.83
CA ALA A 292 14.82 -5.74 18.58
C ALA A 292 15.17 -4.40 17.92
N LEU A 293 15.31 -3.33 18.71
CA LEU A 293 15.78 -2.03 18.25
C LEU A 293 17.18 -2.12 17.66
N GLU A 294 18.12 -2.76 18.36
CA GLU A 294 19.48 -2.96 17.86
C GLU A 294 19.49 -3.76 16.55
N LYS A 295 18.73 -4.85 16.48
CA LYS A 295 18.58 -5.65 15.26
C LYS A 295 18.00 -4.84 14.11
N SER A 296 17.04 -3.96 14.38
CA SER A 296 16.37 -3.15 13.35
C SER A 296 17.29 -2.12 12.67
N LYS A 297 18.44 -1.79 13.29
CA LYS A 297 19.42 -0.87 12.69
C LYS A 297 19.93 -1.37 11.34
N ALA A 298 20.08 -2.68 11.17
CA ALA A 298 20.41 -3.28 9.88
C ALA A 298 19.13 -3.41 9.03
N THR A 299 19.00 -2.56 8.00
CA THR A 299 17.80 -2.50 7.14
C THR A 299 18.17 -2.41 5.65
N THR A 300 17.21 -2.09 4.79
CA THR A 300 17.43 -1.78 3.38
C THR A 300 16.98 -0.35 3.08
N LEU A 301 17.59 0.31 2.09
CA LEU A 301 17.20 1.67 1.68
C LEU A 301 15.69 1.80 1.37
N PRO A 302 15.04 0.88 0.61
CA PRO A 302 13.59 0.93 0.42
C PRO A 302 12.79 0.94 1.73
N ARG A 303 13.18 0.11 2.70
CA ARG A 303 12.49 0.01 3.99
C ARG A 303 12.70 1.25 4.84
N PHE A 304 13.92 1.80 4.84
CA PHE A 304 14.25 3.04 5.52
C PHE A 304 13.44 4.22 4.95
N LEU A 305 13.43 4.41 3.62
CA LEU A 305 12.62 5.45 2.96
C LEU A 305 11.13 5.30 3.26
N PHE A 306 10.62 4.07 3.23
CA PHE A 306 9.24 3.80 3.62
C PHE A 306 9.00 4.17 5.10
N ALA A 307 9.92 3.82 6.00
CA ALA A 307 9.83 4.08 7.44
C ALA A 307 9.79 5.58 7.79
N LEU A 308 10.48 6.44 7.02
CA LEU A 308 10.43 7.90 7.18
C LEU A 308 9.02 8.47 7.00
N GLY A 309 8.11 7.73 6.37
CA GLY A 309 6.70 8.09 6.30
C GLY A 309 6.39 9.30 5.42
N ILE A 310 7.27 9.58 4.43
CA ILE A 310 7.11 10.65 3.44
C ILE A 310 5.74 10.52 2.77
N ARG A 311 5.06 11.65 2.60
CA ARG A 311 3.69 11.70 2.07
C ARG A 311 3.64 11.12 0.65
N GLU A 312 2.61 10.31 0.37
CA GLU A 312 2.41 9.53 -0.87
C GLU A 312 3.49 8.48 -1.20
N VAL A 313 4.53 8.34 -0.37
CA VAL A 313 5.59 7.33 -0.58
C VAL A 313 5.19 6.02 0.10
N GLY A 314 4.59 5.12 -0.67
CA GLY A 314 4.32 3.74 -0.26
C GLY A 314 5.52 2.81 -0.44
N GLU A 315 5.36 1.53 -0.09
CA GLU A 315 6.42 0.50 -0.24
C GLU A 315 6.99 0.41 -1.66
N ALA A 316 6.10 0.44 -2.67
CA ALA A 316 6.49 0.35 -4.08
C ALA A 316 7.25 1.62 -4.51
N THR A 317 6.77 2.80 -4.13
CA THR A 317 7.44 4.07 -4.43
C THR A 317 8.81 4.15 -3.78
N ALA A 318 8.93 3.73 -2.51
CA ALA A 318 10.21 3.70 -1.80
C ALA A 318 11.22 2.75 -2.46
N LEU A 319 10.75 1.59 -2.94
CA LEU A 319 11.56 0.65 -3.73
C LEU A 319 12.01 1.27 -5.06
N ASN A 320 11.09 1.91 -5.80
CA ASN A 320 11.42 2.56 -7.08
C ASN A 320 12.44 3.69 -6.89
N LEU A 321 12.28 4.52 -5.85
CA LEU A 321 13.24 5.57 -5.50
C LEU A 321 14.62 4.97 -5.20
N ALA A 322 14.68 3.97 -4.32
CA ALA A 322 15.94 3.32 -3.98
C ALA A 322 16.63 2.67 -5.19
N ASN A 323 15.88 1.98 -6.04
CA ASN A 323 16.42 1.34 -7.25
C ASN A 323 16.88 2.37 -8.29
N TYR A 324 16.20 3.50 -8.40
CA TYR A 324 16.53 4.52 -9.39
C TYR A 324 17.78 5.34 -9.00
N PHE A 325 17.91 5.69 -7.71
CA PHE A 325 18.99 6.55 -7.21
C PHE A 325 20.16 5.79 -6.58
N GLY A 326 19.95 4.55 -6.12
CA GLY A 326 20.99 3.66 -5.57
C GLY A 326 21.34 3.93 -4.09
N ASN A 327 21.50 5.20 -3.70
CA ASN A 327 21.83 5.60 -2.33
C ASN A 327 20.97 6.77 -1.82
N LEU A 328 21.05 7.04 -0.51
CA LEU A 328 20.23 8.06 0.13
C LEU A 328 20.64 9.48 -0.27
N ASP A 329 21.93 9.76 -0.42
CA ASP A 329 22.42 11.10 -0.72
C ASP A 329 21.96 11.60 -2.10
N ALA A 330 21.94 10.72 -3.10
CA ALA A 330 21.40 11.02 -4.42
C ALA A 330 19.90 11.36 -4.36
N ILE A 331 19.14 10.72 -3.48
CA ILE A 331 17.71 11.03 -3.27
C ILE A 331 17.56 12.38 -2.55
N LYS A 332 18.37 12.64 -1.51
CA LYS A 332 18.38 13.91 -0.76
C LYS A 332 18.62 15.12 -1.68
N GLN A 333 19.46 14.96 -2.70
CA GLN A 333 19.85 16.03 -3.63
C GLN A 333 18.94 16.14 -4.87
N ALA A 334 18.04 15.18 -5.08
CA ALA A 334 17.21 15.15 -6.28
C ALA A 334 16.15 16.27 -6.27
N ASP A 335 16.05 17.00 -7.37
CA ASP A 335 14.98 17.97 -7.58
C ASP A 335 13.68 17.29 -8.05
N ALA A 336 12.60 18.07 -8.13
CA ALA A 336 11.30 17.55 -8.54
C ALA A 336 11.27 17.03 -9.99
N GLU A 337 12.17 17.49 -10.88
CA GLU A 337 12.24 16.99 -12.26
C GLU A 337 12.90 15.60 -12.30
N ALA A 338 14.00 15.42 -11.58
CA ALA A 338 14.70 14.15 -11.44
C ALA A 338 13.82 13.10 -10.77
N LEU A 339 13.11 13.46 -9.71
CA LEU A 339 12.18 12.56 -9.00
C LEU A 339 11.04 12.08 -9.92
N GLN A 340 10.53 12.91 -10.83
CA GLN A 340 9.48 12.52 -11.80
C GLN A 340 9.97 11.52 -12.86
N GLN A 341 11.28 11.34 -13.01
CA GLN A 341 11.81 10.29 -13.89
C GLN A 341 11.66 8.90 -13.25
N VAL A 342 11.46 8.79 -11.95
CA VAL A 342 11.27 7.50 -11.28
C VAL A 342 9.96 6.85 -11.72
N PRO A 343 9.94 5.53 -12.01
CA PRO A 343 8.70 4.81 -12.32
C PRO A 343 7.64 5.01 -11.23
N ASP A 344 6.40 5.26 -11.66
CA ASP A 344 5.24 5.52 -10.79
C ASP A 344 5.34 6.77 -9.88
N VAL A 345 6.30 7.68 -10.14
CA VAL A 345 6.40 8.96 -9.43
C VAL A 345 5.85 10.09 -10.30
N GLY A 346 4.71 10.64 -9.88
CA GLY A 346 4.10 11.83 -10.48
C GLY A 346 4.55 13.14 -9.81
N PRO A 347 4.08 14.31 -10.32
CA PRO A 347 4.48 15.62 -9.81
C PRO A 347 4.16 15.84 -8.33
N ILE A 348 3.03 15.32 -7.84
CA ILE A 348 2.63 15.42 -6.42
C ILE A 348 3.62 14.68 -5.51
N VAL A 349 3.97 13.44 -5.88
CA VAL A 349 4.91 12.61 -5.11
C VAL A 349 6.31 13.22 -5.15
N ALA A 350 6.75 13.68 -6.32
CA ALA A 350 8.04 14.34 -6.48
C ALA A 350 8.16 15.61 -5.61
N ASP A 351 7.12 16.45 -5.59
CA ASP A 351 7.07 17.65 -4.75
C ASP A 351 7.15 17.31 -3.25
N HIS A 352 6.40 16.30 -2.80
CA HIS A 352 6.45 15.85 -1.40
C HIS A 352 7.82 15.30 -1.00
N VAL A 353 8.46 14.52 -1.86
CA VAL A 353 9.80 13.97 -1.60
C VAL A 353 10.84 15.10 -1.57
N ALA A 354 10.84 15.99 -2.56
CA ALA A 354 11.76 17.13 -2.61
C ALA A 354 11.59 18.05 -1.40
N THR A 355 10.35 18.42 -1.08
CA THR A 355 10.03 19.26 0.08
C THR A 355 10.46 18.62 1.39
N PHE A 356 10.25 17.29 1.54
CA PHE A 356 10.66 16.57 2.75
C PHE A 356 12.17 16.66 3.01
N PHE A 357 13.00 16.48 1.98
CA PHE A 357 14.46 16.55 2.12
C PHE A 357 15.01 17.99 2.18
N GLN A 358 14.23 19.00 1.80
CA GLN A 358 14.59 20.41 2.00
C GLN A 358 14.36 20.89 3.44
N GLN A 359 13.57 20.16 4.24
CA GLN A 359 13.26 20.52 5.61
C GLN A 359 14.37 20.08 6.57
N SER A 360 15.04 21.04 7.22
CA SER A 360 16.19 20.78 8.11
C SER A 360 15.88 19.78 9.22
N HIS A 361 14.72 19.87 9.85
CA HIS A 361 14.32 18.95 10.93
C HIS A 361 14.22 17.48 10.47
N ASN A 362 13.84 17.22 9.21
CA ASN A 362 13.80 15.85 8.69
C ASN A 362 15.23 15.32 8.48
N LEU A 363 16.13 16.18 7.99
CA LEU A 363 17.55 15.85 7.82
C LEU A 363 18.21 15.56 9.18
N GLU A 364 17.93 16.37 10.20
CA GLU A 364 18.42 16.15 11.57
C GLU A 364 17.98 14.80 12.14
N ILE A 365 16.71 14.39 11.92
CA ILE A 365 16.21 13.08 12.33
C ILE A 365 16.93 11.96 11.57
N ILE A 366 17.11 12.10 10.25
CA ILE A 366 17.82 11.10 9.43
C ILE A 366 19.26 10.94 9.91
N ASP A 367 19.95 12.05 10.13
CA ASP A 367 21.35 12.03 10.55
C ASP A 367 21.49 11.47 11.97
N ALA A 368 20.52 11.75 12.86
CA ALA A 368 20.46 11.11 14.19
C ALA A 368 20.22 9.60 14.11
N LEU A 369 19.38 9.12 13.20
CA LEU A 369 19.16 7.68 12.97
C LEU A 369 20.43 7.00 12.47
N ILE A 370 21.13 7.62 11.51
CA ILE A 370 22.40 7.11 10.97
C ILE A 370 23.48 7.12 12.07
N ALA A 371 23.58 8.20 12.86
CA ALA A 371 24.51 8.30 13.98
C ALA A 371 24.23 7.26 15.09
N ALA A 372 22.96 6.88 15.28
CA ALA A 372 22.58 5.79 16.18
C ALA A 372 22.93 4.38 15.64
N GLY A 373 23.44 4.30 14.41
CA GLY A 373 23.94 3.07 13.78
C GLY A 373 22.97 2.41 12.80
N VAL A 374 21.87 3.07 12.42
CA VAL A 374 21.00 2.58 11.34
C VAL A 374 21.79 2.59 10.03
N HIS A 375 21.79 1.46 9.34
CA HIS A 375 22.59 1.24 8.14
C HIS A 375 21.92 0.25 7.17
N TRP A 376 22.34 0.33 5.92
CA TRP A 376 21.94 -0.56 4.83
C TRP A 376 23.13 -0.72 3.88
N GLN A 377 23.07 -1.72 3.01
CA GLN A 377 24.02 -1.81 1.91
C GLN A 377 23.63 -0.78 0.84
N GLU A 378 24.48 0.22 0.67
CA GLU A 378 24.33 1.15 -0.46
C GLU A 378 24.76 0.47 -1.74
N GLN A 379 24.00 0.75 -2.80
CA GLN A 379 24.49 0.54 -4.15
C GLN A 379 25.26 1.80 -4.54
N ALA A 380 26.36 1.64 -5.28
CA ALA A 380 27.02 2.80 -5.87
C ALA A 380 25.98 3.64 -6.59
N ALA A 381 26.05 4.96 -6.43
CA ALA A 381 25.19 5.86 -7.19
C ALA A 381 25.27 5.41 -8.65
N ILE A 382 24.13 5.13 -9.27
CA ILE A 382 24.14 4.80 -10.69
C ILE A 382 24.66 6.07 -11.37
N ASP A 383 25.85 6.00 -11.96
CA ASP A 383 26.37 7.09 -12.77
C ASP A 383 25.51 7.17 -14.03
N ARG A 384 24.42 7.92 -13.91
CA ARG A 384 23.44 8.05 -14.97
C ARG A 384 24.00 8.80 -16.17
N ASP A 385 25.08 9.57 -15.98
CA ASP A 385 25.79 10.26 -17.06
C ASP A 385 26.68 9.28 -17.86
N ALA A 386 27.08 8.17 -17.24
CA ALA A 386 27.79 7.07 -17.92
C ALA A 386 26.85 6.05 -18.60
N LEU A 387 25.53 6.15 -18.40
CA LEU A 387 24.58 5.24 -19.04
C LEU A 387 24.43 5.54 -20.54
N PRO A 388 24.13 4.53 -21.39
CA PRO A 388 24.20 4.68 -22.85
C PRO A 388 23.27 5.74 -23.45
N LEU A 389 22.15 6.05 -22.77
CA LEU A 389 21.19 7.06 -23.17
C LEU A 389 21.16 8.27 -22.22
N ALA A 390 22.22 8.46 -21.44
CA ALA A 390 22.42 9.63 -20.59
C ALA A 390 22.13 10.94 -21.33
N GLY A 391 21.39 11.85 -20.68
CA GLY A 391 21.06 13.17 -21.24
C GLY A 391 20.06 13.16 -22.39
N LYS A 392 19.70 12.01 -22.95
CA LYS A 392 18.76 11.90 -24.06
C LYS A 392 17.32 11.91 -23.57
N THR A 393 16.45 12.65 -24.24
CA THR A 393 15.02 12.74 -23.94
C THR A 393 14.20 11.98 -24.98
N TYR A 394 13.50 10.94 -24.54
CA TYR A 394 12.61 10.14 -25.37
C TYR A 394 11.13 10.48 -25.08
N VAL A 395 10.27 10.38 -26.10
CA VAL A 395 8.81 10.50 -25.94
C VAL A 395 8.15 9.22 -26.44
N LEU A 396 7.32 8.61 -25.60
CA LEU A 396 6.54 7.42 -25.97
C LEU A 396 5.15 7.83 -26.46
N THR A 397 4.74 7.33 -27.65
CA THR A 397 3.40 7.55 -28.20
C THR A 397 2.90 6.32 -28.96
N GLY A 398 1.57 6.19 -29.08
CA GLY A 398 0.93 5.00 -29.67
C GLY A 398 0.89 3.81 -28.73
N THR A 399 0.38 2.68 -29.23
CA THR A 399 0.31 1.39 -28.53
C THR A 399 1.42 0.49 -29.06
N LEU A 400 2.22 -0.07 -28.16
CA LEU A 400 3.28 -1.02 -28.47
C LEU A 400 2.69 -2.45 -28.41
N SER A 401 3.08 -3.30 -29.35
CA SER A 401 2.54 -4.65 -29.56
C SER A 401 3.33 -5.75 -28.83
N GLN A 402 4.63 -5.54 -28.63
CA GLN A 402 5.56 -6.49 -28.01
C GLN A 402 5.82 -6.16 -26.53
N MET A 403 5.56 -4.94 -26.08
CA MET A 403 5.67 -4.55 -24.68
C MET A 403 4.65 -3.48 -24.33
N THR A 404 4.42 -3.27 -23.04
CA THR A 404 3.62 -2.15 -22.56
C THR A 404 4.42 -0.84 -22.61
N ARG A 405 3.71 0.29 -22.64
CA ARG A 405 4.34 1.61 -22.58
C ARG A 405 5.12 1.83 -21.28
N ASP A 406 4.66 1.24 -20.18
CA ASP A 406 5.34 1.36 -18.89
C ASP A 406 6.63 0.55 -18.86
N GLU A 407 6.65 -0.65 -19.45
CA GLU A 407 7.89 -1.42 -19.66
C GLU A 407 8.87 -0.65 -20.56
N ALA A 408 8.41 -0.11 -21.69
CA ALA A 408 9.24 0.72 -22.57
C ALA A 408 9.82 1.94 -21.82
N LYS A 409 9.01 2.58 -20.97
CA LYS A 409 9.46 3.68 -20.10
C LYS A 409 10.54 3.19 -19.14
N GLN A 410 10.33 2.06 -18.46
CA GLN A 410 11.29 1.48 -17.51
C GLN A 410 12.62 1.15 -18.17
N TYR A 411 12.63 0.54 -19.36
CA TYR A 411 13.88 0.23 -20.07
C TYR A 411 14.64 1.48 -20.49
N LEU A 412 13.95 2.52 -21.00
CA LEU A 412 14.58 3.80 -21.31
C LEU A 412 15.21 4.44 -20.07
N LEU A 413 14.49 4.43 -18.95
CA LEU A 413 14.99 4.96 -17.67
C LEU A 413 16.17 4.14 -17.15
N GLN A 414 16.19 2.82 -17.34
CA GLN A 414 17.32 1.95 -16.98
C GLN A 414 18.58 2.29 -17.80
N LEU A 415 18.42 2.71 -19.05
CA LEU A 415 19.51 3.15 -19.92
C LEU A 415 19.91 4.62 -19.73
N GLY A 416 19.34 5.33 -18.74
CA GLY A 416 19.71 6.70 -18.41
C GLY A 416 18.95 7.80 -19.16
N ALA A 417 18.01 7.44 -20.05
CA ALA A 417 17.21 8.42 -20.77
C ALA A 417 16.21 9.13 -19.85
N LYS A 418 15.83 10.36 -20.21
CA LYS A 418 14.66 11.07 -19.68
C LYS A 418 13.43 10.72 -20.53
N VAL A 419 12.27 10.51 -19.92
CA VAL A 419 11.03 10.24 -20.66
C VAL A 419 10.04 11.38 -20.48
N SER A 420 9.75 12.11 -21.56
CA SER A 420 8.85 13.26 -21.54
C SER A 420 7.47 12.93 -22.06
N GLY A 421 6.45 13.58 -21.48
CA GLY A 421 5.07 13.49 -21.93
C GLY A 421 4.78 14.27 -23.21
N SER A 422 5.67 15.19 -23.63
CA SER A 422 5.42 16.09 -24.76
C SER A 422 6.62 16.15 -25.71
N VAL A 423 6.34 16.20 -27.02
CA VAL A 423 7.37 16.38 -28.04
C VAL A 423 7.77 17.86 -28.13
N SER A 424 9.08 18.10 -28.10
CA SER A 424 9.72 19.40 -28.27
C SER A 424 10.93 19.29 -29.19
N LYS A 425 11.50 20.40 -29.65
CA LYS A 425 12.78 20.40 -30.41
C LYS A 425 13.98 19.86 -29.60
N LYS A 426 13.84 19.74 -28.28
CA LYS A 426 14.87 19.19 -27.38
C LYS A 426 14.70 17.68 -27.17
N SER A 427 13.68 17.06 -27.76
CA SER A 427 13.50 15.61 -27.69
C SER A 427 14.47 14.95 -28.66
N ASP A 428 15.22 13.94 -28.20
CA ASP A 428 16.19 13.20 -29.00
C ASP A 428 15.52 12.16 -29.91
N ALA A 429 14.44 11.54 -29.43
CA ALA A 429 13.65 10.62 -30.24
C ALA A 429 12.21 10.46 -29.74
N VAL A 430 11.33 10.03 -30.64
CA VAL A 430 9.96 9.61 -30.32
C VAL A 430 9.82 8.14 -30.68
N VAL A 431 9.46 7.30 -29.72
CA VAL A 431 9.08 5.90 -29.97
C VAL A 431 7.59 5.87 -30.30
N ALA A 432 7.27 5.47 -31.52
CA ALA A 432 5.92 5.47 -32.06
C ALA A 432 5.42 4.05 -32.30
N GLY A 433 4.45 3.63 -31.48
CA GLY A 433 3.66 2.42 -31.73
C GLY A 433 2.45 2.69 -32.63
N GLU A 434 1.57 1.70 -32.75
CA GLU A 434 0.33 1.84 -33.50
C GLU A 434 -0.52 3.00 -32.98
N LYS A 435 -1.17 3.75 -33.89
CA LYS A 435 -2.03 4.91 -33.58
C LYS A 435 -1.31 6.03 -32.79
N ALA A 436 -0.02 6.27 -33.09
CA ALA A 436 0.81 7.30 -32.46
C ALA A 436 0.29 8.76 -32.56
N GLY A 437 -0.67 9.04 -33.44
CA GLY A 437 -1.53 10.22 -33.39
C GLY A 437 -0.80 11.57 -33.46
N SER A 438 -1.27 12.55 -32.68
CA SER A 438 -0.82 13.95 -32.73
C SER A 438 0.64 14.18 -32.30
N LYS A 439 1.23 13.28 -31.50
CA LYS A 439 2.64 13.39 -31.08
C LYS A 439 3.60 12.96 -32.19
N LEU A 440 3.23 11.98 -33.02
CA LEU A 440 4.00 11.58 -34.19
C LEU A 440 4.06 12.74 -35.21
N ALA A 441 2.91 13.30 -35.57
CA ALA A 441 2.84 14.47 -36.45
C ALA A 441 3.65 15.66 -35.92
N LYS A 442 3.64 15.87 -34.59
CA LYS A 442 4.45 16.91 -33.95
C LYS A 442 5.95 16.60 -34.03
N ALA A 443 6.37 15.35 -33.89
CA ALA A 443 7.77 14.93 -34.05
C ALA A 443 8.26 15.17 -35.47
N GLU A 444 7.49 14.75 -36.47
CA GLU A 444 7.76 14.97 -37.89
C GLU A 444 7.87 16.47 -38.21
N SER A 445 6.95 17.30 -37.70
CA SER A 445 6.97 18.75 -37.92
C SER A 445 8.18 19.46 -37.28
N LEU A 446 8.73 18.88 -36.21
CA LEU A 446 9.86 19.44 -35.48
C LEU A 446 11.20 18.82 -35.90
N GLY A 447 11.18 17.84 -36.82
CA GLY A 447 12.37 17.12 -37.28
C GLY A 447 12.99 16.21 -36.22
N VAL A 448 12.21 15.77 -35.22
CA VAL A 448 12.69 14.87 -34.17
C VAL A 448 12.68 13.43 -34.71
N PRO A 449 13.76 12.64 -34.54
CA PRO A 449 13.82 11.24 -34.97
C PRO A 449 12.66 10.40 -34.43
N VAL A 450 12.06 9.57 -35.28
CA VAL A 450 10.98 8.65 -34.90
C VAL A 450 11.51 7.22 -35.00
N LEU A 451 11.39 6.48 -33.90
CA LEU A 451 11.70 5.05 -33.83
C LEU A 451 10.38 4.27 -33.85
N ASP A 452 10.26 3.30 -34.75
CA ASP A 452 9.19 2.31 -34.64
C ASP A 452 9.51 1.30 -33.53
N GLU A 453 8.55 0.44 -33.21
CA GLU A 453 8.72 -0.54 -32.12
C GLU A 453 9.88 -1.51 -32.37
N SER A 454 10.12 -1.91 -33.63
CA SER A 454 11.21 -2.80 -33.99
C SER A 454 12.59 -2.14 -33.78
N ALA A 455 12.74 -0.89 -34.20
CA ALA A 455 13.95 -0.10 -34.00
C ALA A 455 14.19 0.20 -32.51
N PHE A 456 13.13 0.39 -31.72
CA PHE A 456 13.23 0.55 -30.28
C PHE A 456 13.72 -0.73 -29.59
N ILE A 457 13.22 -1.91 -29.97
CA ILE A 457 13.70 -3.18 -29.43
C ILE A 457 15.17 -3.42 -29.80
N ALA A 458 15.57 -3.09 -31.03
CA ALA A 458 16.98 -3.16 -31.43
C ALA A 458 17.86 -2.27 -30.54
N LEU A 459 17.43 -1.03 -30.28
CA LEU A 459 18.13 -0.12 -29.36
C LEU A 459 18.27 -0.73 -27.96
N LEU A 460 17.22 -1.38 -27.43
CA LEU A 460 17.30 -2.02 -26.12
C LEU A 460 18.30 -3.18 -26.09
N LYS A 461 18.27 -4.04 -27.11
CA LYS A 461 19.18 -5.19 -27.24
C LYS A 461 20.63 -4.77 -27.39
N ASP A 462 20.89 -3.72 -28.18
CA ASP A 462 22.24 -3.16 -28.35
C ASP A 462 22.82 -2.63 -27.03
N ASN A 463 21.95 -2.31 -26.06
CA ASN A 463 22.32 -1.85 -24.72
C ASN A 463 22.13 -2.92 -23.64
N GLY A 464 22.05 -4.20 -24.01
CA GLY A 464 22.03 -5.33 -23.08
C GLY A 464 20.71 -5.56 -22.36
N ILE A 465 19.62 -4.96 -22.83
CA ILE A 465 18.26 -5.21 -22.33
C ILE A 465 17.56 -6.15 -23.32
N GLU A 466 17.14 -7.33 -22.85
CA GLU A 466 16.23 -8.22 -23.59
C GLU A 466 14.81 -8.01 -23.06
N PRO A 467 13.91 -7.38 -23.84
CA PRO A 467 12.50 -7.32 -23.50
C PRO A 467 11.91 -8.73 -23.45
N ALA A 468 11.11 -9.00 -22.42
CA ALA A 468 10.50 -10.31 -22.14
C ALA A 468 9.51 -10.77 -23.21
#